data_AF-A0A8I1J4D9-F1
#
_entry.id   AF-A0A8I1J4D9-F1
#
_cell.length_a   1.000
_cell.length_b   1.000
_cell.length_c   1.000
_cell.angle_alpha   90.00
_cell.angle_beta   90.00
_cell.angle_gamma   90.00
#
_symmetry.space_group_name_H-M   'P 1'
#
loop_
_entity.id
_entity.type
_entity.pdbx_description
1 polymer ?
#
loop_
_entity_poly.entity_id
_entity_poly.type
_entity_poly.pdbx_seq_one_letter_code
_entity_poly.pdbx_strand_id
1 'polypeptide(L)'
;MTNNRSGRGKSRRNAATATPVQGNQHQNTMKATRESEPEQSQVRAGNGLLQAEIKHKNGNVNENMNDSDRKKRKNGRDTRRSSNGRRSHDASNRNRSSVERSDLPVQKNDEAVIDIIGMNHDGEGVGRVEGFTLFVPGALPGEKVRVKVLKTKKQYGYAKLLDIAQASPDRIAAPCAIYDQCGGCQIQHMSYEAQLGWKRQHVVDVLERIGKLSVATDGEADTAKASDSAMNADGNADSMSRVQGVVVHPTLGMSEPWRYRNKAQVPIGVTEGGLVGGFYARGSHRIVDMNTCLIQDERNDEVVARVKEIGRMLGISAYNEETGRGLLRHVVVKTAFRTGEMMLVLVTNGRDIPHADAWIGSIREHIPHVASICQNVNTKRTNVIFGDETRVLWGRDVIYDYIGNVQFAISARSFYQVNPVQTEVLYSKTVEYAGLTGKETVIDAYCGIGTISLFLAQHADQVYGVEIVKEAIDDARSNALLNEMRNVKFEVGASEDVIPAWKEQGITADVIVVDPPRKGCDPRLLDTILEMKPERVVYVSCNPSTLARDLRILEDGGYITVEVQPVDMFPHTVHVECCSLLVRKD
;
A
#
# COMPACT_ATOMS: atom_id res chain seq x y z
N MET A 1 -1.17 28.53 67.00
CA MET A 1 -2.57 28.85 67.34
C MET A 1 -3.50 27.91 66.59
N THR A 2 -4.22 27.05 67.36
CA THR A 2 -5.50 26.35 67.08
C THR A 2 -5.66 25.62 65.73
N ASN A 3 -5.62 24.29 65.58
CA ASN A 3 -6.28 23.16 66.28
C ASN A 3 -7.82 23.24 66.32
N ASN A 4 -8.55 22.42 65.55
CA ASN A 4 -9.48 21.43 66.11
C ASN A 4 -10.09 20.42 65.13
N ARG A 5 -10.09 19.15 65.57
CA ARG A 5 -10.87 18.00 65.09
C ARG A 5 -12.16 17.87 65.92
N SER A 6 -13.20 17.24 65.35
CA SER A 6 -14.14 16.24 65.94
C SER A 6 -15.44 16.26 65.13
N GLY A 7 -16.19 15.19 64.83
CA GLY A 7 -16.18 13.78 65.23
C GLY A 7 -17.63 13.30 65.44
N ARG A 8 -17.96 12.07 65.00
CA ARG A 8 -19.21 11.26 65.19
C ARG A 8 -20.28 11.41 64.10
N GLY A 9 -20.95 10.36 63.61
CA GLY A 9 -21.02 8.96 64.04
C GLY A 9 -21.73 8.03 63.03
N LYS A 10 -21.60 6.73 63.26
CA LYS A 10 -22.20 5.59 62.53
C LYS A 10 -23.73 5.53 62.71
N SER A 11 -24.47 4.96 61.74
CA SER A 11 -25.30 3.74 61.90
C SER A 11 -26.31 3.48 60.75
N ARG A 12 -26.60 2.17 60.53
CA ARG A 12 -27.72 1.51 59.80
C ARG A 12 -27.56 1.36 58.28
N ARG A 13 -27.18 0.17 57.75
CA ARG A 13 -27.96 -1.08 57.56
C ARG A 13 -29.34 -0.85 56.93
N ASN A 14 -29.49 -1.28 55.68
CA ASN A 14 -30.72 -1.91 55.18
C ASN A 14 -30.35 -3.01 54.17
N ALA A 15 -30.92 -4.18 54.41
CA ALA A 15 -30.88 -5.36 53.58
C ALA A 15 -32.26 -5.52 52.92
N ALA A 16 -32.29 -5.98 51.68
CA ALA A 16 -33.46 -6.57 51.02
C ALA A 16 -32.93 -7.52 49.94
N THR A 17 -32.74 -8.80 50.27
CA THR A 17 -33.64 -9.93 49.91
C THR A 17 -33.71 -10.20 48.41
N ALA A 18 -32.85 -11.13 47.98
CA ALA A 18 -32.96 -11.85 46.71
C ALA A 18 -33.67 -13.19 46.94
N THR A 19 -34.63 -13.51 46.07
CA THR A 19 -35.25 -14.84 45.97
C THR A 19 -35.01 -15.36 44.55
N PRO A 20 -34.63 -16.63 44.35
CA PRO A 20 -34.24 -17.16 43.05
C PRO A 20 -35.40 -17.89 42.36
N VAL A 21 -35.44 -17.85 41.03
CA VAL A 21 -36.30 -18.74 40.22
C VAL A 21 -35.50 -19.30 39.04
N GLN A 22 -35.18 -20.59 39.18
CA GLN A 22 -35.15 -21.67 38.20
C GLN A 22 -34.54 -21.39 36.80
N GLY A 23 -33.32 -21.92 36.63
CA GLY A 23 -32.75 -22.21 35.33
C GLY A 23 -33.39 -23.45 34.71
N ASN A 24 -33.83 -23.32 33.46
CA ASN A 24 -34.27 -24.43 32.63
C ASN A 24 -33.16 -24.74 31.62
N GLN A 25 -32.67 -25.97 31.66
CA GLN A 25 -31.70 -26.51 30.71
C GLN A 25 -32.42 -26.80 29.38
N HIS A 26 -31.95 -26.19 28.29
CA HIS A 26 -32.18 -26.71 26.95
C HIS A 26 -30.83 -26.96 26.29
N GLN A 27 -30.50 -28.25 26.23
CA GLN A 27 -29.57 -28.81 25.26
C GLN A 27 -30.17 -28.59 23.87
N ASN A 28 -29.44 -27.89 23.00
CA ASN A 28 -29.66 -28.00 21.57
C ASN A 28 -28.33 -28.24 20.89
N THR A 29 -28.20 -29.45 20.37
CA THR A 29 -27.19 -29.90 19.43
C THR A 29 -27.30 -29.10 18.14
N MET A 30 -26.25 -28.39 17.74
CA MET A 30 -26.09 -27.94 16.36
C MET A 30 -24.75 -28.40 15.80
N LYS A 31 -24.86 -29.07 14.66
CA LYS A 31 -23.80 -29.63 13.83
C LYS A 31 -22.84 -28.54 13.39
N ALA A 32 -21.54 -28.83 13.50
CA ALA A 32 -20.48 -28.06 12.88
C ALA A 32 -20.62 -28.08 11.35
N THR A 33 -21.04 -26.97 10.76
CA THR A 33 -20.79 -26.66 9.35
C THR A 33 -19.43 -25.96 9.26
N ARG A 34 -18.54 -26.52 8.45
CA ARG A 34 -17.27 -25.89 8.05
C ARG A 34 -17.58 -24.58 7.33
N GLU A 35 -17.40 -23.47 8.02
CA GLU A 35 -17.28 -22.16 7.39
C GLU A 35 -15.86 -22.00 6.85
N SER A 36 -15.77 -21.77 5.54
CA SER A 36 -14.57 -21.33 4.86
C SER A 36 -14.27 -19.88 5.27
N GLU A 37 -13.15 -19.68 5.94
CA GLU A 37 -12.64 -18.37 6.37
C GLU A 37 -12.42 -17.43 5.17
N PRO A 38 -12.89 -16.17 5.20
CA PRO A 38 -12.56 -15.18 4.19
C PRO A 38 -11.14 -14.63 4.40
N GLU A 39 -10.37 -14.50 3.32
CA GLU A 39 -9.03 -13.93 3.29
C GLU A 39 -9.04 -12.46 3.78
N GLN A 40 -8.37 -12.21 4.90
CA GLN A 40 -8.11 -10.85 5.41
C GLN A 40 -7.25 -10.06 4.41
N SER A 41 -7.84 -9.05 3.76
CA SER A 41 -7.13 -8.12 2.87
C SER A 41 -6.34 -7.09 3.67
N GLN A 42 -5.08 -7.40 3.98
CA GLN A 42 -4.14 -6.40 4.52
C GLN A 42 -3.53 -5.57 3.38
N VAL A 43 -3.62 -4.25 3.55
CA VAL A 43 -2.95 -3.22 2.75
C VAL A 43 -1.44 -3.49 2.76
N ARG A 44 -0.89 -3.88 1.60
CA ARG A 44 0.55 -4.01 1.37
C ARG A 44 1.19 -2.63 1.49
N ALA A 45 1.89 -2.38 2.60
CA ALA A 45 2.94 -1.36 2.65
C ALA A 45 3.98 -1.73 1.59
N GLY A 46 4.27 -0.80 0.68
CA GLY A 46 5.09 -1.03 -0.50
C GLY A 46 6.46 -1.62 -0.18
N ASN A 47 6.69 -2.84 -0.68
CA ASN A 47 7.91 -3.33 -1.32
C ASN A 47 7.77 -4.83 -1.62
N GLY A 48 7.86 -5.24 -2.89
CA GLY A 48 8.01 -6.65 -3.27
C GLY A 48 7.15 -7.13 -4.45
N LEU A 49 7.76 -7.08 -5.63
CA LEU A 49 7.69 -8.01 -6.78
C LEU A 49 6.40 -8.78 -7.09
N LEU A 50 5.88 -8.50 -8.29
CA LEU A 50 5.18 -9.47 -9.16
C LEU A 50 6.20 -10.30 -9.95
N GLN A 51 6.17 -11.63 -9.82
CA GLN A 51 6.39 -12.56 -10.93
C GLN A 51 6.03 -14.02 -10.56
N ALA A 52 5.38 -14.71 -11.53
CA ALA A 52 5.05 -16.14 -11.64
C ALA A 52 3.80 -16.61 -10.86
N GLU A 53 2.85 -17.40 -11.39
CA GLU A 53 2.82 -18.26 -12.58
C GLU A 53 1.34 -18.62 -12.91
N ILE A 54 0.88 -18.38 -14.14
CA ILE A 54 -0.40 -18.92 -14.64
C ILE A 54 -0.13 -20.36 -15.12
N LYS A 55 -0.55 -21.36 -14.35
CA LYS A 55 -0.63 -22.75 -14.83
C LYS A 55 -1.98 -22.97 -15.50
N HIS A 56 -1.96 -23.06 -16.83
CA HIS A 56 -3.03 -23.68 -17.60
C HIS A 56 -3.23 -25.13 -17.13
N LYS A 57 -4.40 -25.44 -16.58
CA LYS A 57 -4.94 -26.80 -16.52
C LYS A 57 -5.79 -27.02 -17.78
N ASN A 58 -5.19 -27.63 -18.80
CA ASN A 58 -5.98 -28.40 -19.75
C ASN A 58 -6.13 -29.81 -19.18
N GLY A 59 -7.37 -30.19 -18.91
CA GLY A 59 -7.72 -31.59 -18.71
C GLY A 59 -7.59 -32.33 -20.03
N ASN A 60 -6.97 -33.50 -19.99
CA ASN A 60 -7.41 -34.59 -20.84
C ASN A 60 -7.13 -35.93 -20.16
N VAL A 61 -8.16 -36.75 -20.23
CA VAL A 61 -8.33 -38.07 -19.62
C VAL A 61 -7.67 -39.11 -20.54
N ASN A 62 -6.89 -40.05 -19.99
CA ASN A 62 -7.01 -41.49 -20.22
C ASN A 62 -5.82 -42.27 -19.64
N GLU A 63 -6.12 -42.98 -18.55
CA GLU A 63 -5.98 -44.43 -18.32
C GLU A 63 -4.77 -45.25 -18.83
N ASN A 64 -4.36 -46.13 -17.91
CA ASN A 64 -3.80 -47.48 -18.05
C ASN A 64 -2.28 -47.69 -17.96
N MET A 65 -1.89 -48.12 -16.74
CA MET A 65 -1.28 -49.43 -16.44
C MET A 65 -0.17 -49.94 -17.39
N ASN A 66 1.06 -50.05 -16.88
CA ASN A 66 1.49 -51.31 -16.23
C ASN A 66 2.91 -51.24 -15.65
N ASP A 67 3.02 -51.96 -14.55
CA ASP A 67 4.18 -52.30 -13.74
C ASP A 67 5.05 -53.36 -14.45
N SER A 68 6.37 -53.33 -14.26
CA SER A 68 7.20 -54.52 -13.91
C SER A 68 8.71 -54.29 -14.01
N ASP A 69 9.34 -54.54 -12.85
CA ASP A 69 10.56 -55.33 -12.64
C ASP A 69 11.98 -54.80 -12.97
N ARG A 70 12.56 -54.23 -11.91
CA ARG A 70 13.74 -54.73 -11.17
C ARG A 70 14.68 -55.77 -11.83
N LYS A 71 15.98 -55.39 -11.73
CA LYS A 71 17.12 -56.08 -11.06
C LYS A 71 18.24 -56.71 -11.92
N LYS A 72 19.46 -56.32 -11.47
CA LYS A 72 20.74 -57.09 -11.38
C LYS A 72 21.53 -57.25 -12.70
N ARG A 73 22.85 -57.36 -12.73
CA ARG A 73 24.02 -56.95 -11.90
C ARG A 73 25.24 -57.55 -12.65
N LYS A 74 26.36 -56.83 -12.64
CA LYS A 74 27.77 -57.32 -12.68
C LYS A 74 28.44 -57.77 -13.99
N ASN A 75 29.48 -57.00 -14.32
CA ASN A 75 30.91 -57.32 -14.52
C ASN A 75 31.37 -58.40 -15.53
N GLY A 76 32.29 -57.98 -16.40
CA GLY A 76 33.35 -58.81 -16.97
C GLY A 76 34.35 -57.96 -17.75
N ARG A 77 35.60 -57.86 -17.26
CA ARG A 77 36.78 -57.32 -17.95
C ARG A 77 37.48 -58.43 -18.72
N ASP A 78 38.12 -58.06 -19.83
CA ASP A 78 39.45 -58.49 -20.34
C ASP A 78 39.42 -58.46 -21.89
N THR A 79 40.47 -58.28 -22.69
CA THR A 79 41.80 -57.64 -22.69
C THR A 79 42.33 -57.83 -24.14
N ARG A 80 43.21 -56.93 -24.65
CA ARG A 80 44.26 -57.18 -25.69
C ARG A 80 43.79 -57.52 -27.13
N ARG A 81 44.50 -57.26 -28.23
CA ARG A 81 45.57 -56.32 -28.65
C ARG A 81 45.73 -56.51 -30.19
N SER A 82 45.96 -55.41 -30.92
CA SER A 82 46.93 -55.24 -32.04
C SER A 82 46.67 -55.72 -33.50
N SER A 83 47.11 -54.83 -34.42
CA SER A 83 47.52 -54.96 -35.84
C SER A 83 46.39 -55.00 -36.89
N ASN A 84 46.40 -54.33 -38.05
CA ASN A 84 47.34 -53.57 -38.89
C ASN A 84 46.47 -52.55 -39.68
N GLY A 85 46.86 -51.30 -40.01
CA GLY A 85 47.78 -50.96 -41.11
C GLY A 85 47.08 -50.19 -42.26
N ARG A 86 47.33 -48.87 -42.31
CA ARG A 86 47.45 -47.96 -43.49
C ARG A 86 46.25 -47.60 -44.41
N ARG A 87 45.94 -46.29 -44.43
CA ARG A 87 45.83 -45.31 -45.57
C ARG A 87 44.67 -44.32 -45.30
N SER A 88 44.95 -43.14 -44.75
CA SER A 88 45.18 -41.85 -45.45
C SER A 88 44.01 -41.38 -46.32
N HIS A 89 43.18 -40.48 -45.79
CA HIS A 89 42.64 -39.31 -46.51
C HIS A 89 42.18 -38.24 -45.51
N ASP A 90 42.95 -37.16 -45.46
CA ASP A 90 42.53 -35.76 -45.56
C ASP A 90 41.19 -35.35 -44.88
N ALA A 91 41.29 -34.54 -43.81
CA ALA A 91 40.69 -33.21 -43.76
C ALA A 91 40.75 -32.61 -42.34
N SER A 92 41.25 -31.40 -42.31
CA SER A 92 41.47 -30.50 -41.19
C SER A 92 40.24 -30.19 -40.32
N ASN A 93 40.42 -30.36 -39.01
CA ASN A 93 40.18 -29.40 -37.94
C ASN A 93 39.26 -28.20 -38.25
N ARG A 94 37.98 -28.30 -37.86
CA ARG A 94 37.15 -27.16 -37.41
C ARG A 94 36.20 -27.63 -36.31
N ASN A 95 36.67 -27.64 -35.07
CA ASN A 95 35.80 -27.66 -33.91
C ASN A 95 35.87 -26.31 -33.19
N ARG A 96 35.13 -25.33 -33.72
CA ARG A 96 34.73 -24.14 -32.99
C ARG A 96 33.22 -24.29 -32.80
N SER A 97 32.83 -24.79 -31.63
CA SER A 97 31.44 -24.84 -31.20
C SER A 97 30.94 -23.40 -31.08
N SER A 98 30.26 -22.93 -32.13
CA SER A 98 29.48 -21.70 -32.14
C SER A 98 28.33 -21.87 -31.16
N VAL A 99 28.37 -21.15 -30.05
CA VAL A 99 27.21 -20.90 -29.21
C VAL A 99 26.17 -20.22 -30.11
N GLU A 100 25.02 -20.86 -30.30
CA GLU A 100 23.88 -20.28 -31.03
C GLU A 100 23.55 -18.92 -30.41
N ARG A 101 23.77 -17.84 -31.18
CA ARG A 101 23.36 -16.49 -30.79
C ARG A 101 21.85 -16.47 -30.86
N SER A 102 21.17 -16.21 -29.73
CA SER A 102 19.75 -15.88 -29.75
C SER A 102 19.51 -14.71 -30.70
N ASP A 103 18.48 -14.77 -31.55
CA ASP A 103 18.06 -13.72 -32.51
C ASP A 103 17.61 -12.39 -31.86
N LEU A 104 17.97 -12.15 -30.61
CA LEU A 104 17.67 -10.91 -29.89
C LEU A 104 18.74 -9.86 -30.23
N PRO A 105 18.37 -8.58 -30.42
CA PRO A 105 19.31 -7.50 -30.71
C PRO A 105 20.41 -7.29 -29.66
N VAL A 106 20.19 -7.77 -28.43
CA VAL A 106 21.16 -7.75 -27.34
C VAL A 106 21.13 -9.05 -26.55
N GLN A 107 22.26 -9.41 -25.96
CA GLN A 107 22.44 -10.58 -25.10
C GLN A 107 22.91 -10.19 -23.70
N LYS A 108 22.82 -11.15 -22.77
CA LYS A 108 23.32 -10.95 -21.40
C LYS A 108 24.82 -10.62 -21.42
N ASN A 109 25.18 -9.60 -20.65
CA ASN A 109 26.50 -8.98 -20.52
C ASN A 109 26.93 -8.05 -21.65
N ASP A 110 26.12 -7.89 -22.71
CA ASP A 110 26.41 -6.89 -23.72
C ASP A 110 26.36 -5.48 -23.11
N GLU A 111 27.21 -4.60 -23.63
CA GLU A 111 27.18 -3.17 -23.33
C GLU A 111 26.63 -2.40 -24.53
N ALA A 112 25.76 -1.43 -24.25
CA ALA A 112 25.16 -0.59 -25.28
C ALA A 112 25.08 0.86 -24.78
N VAL A 113 25.16 1.81 -25.72
CA VAL A 113 24.82 3.22 -25.47
C VAL A 113 23.42 3.45 -26.00
N ILE A 114 22.51 3.90 -25.15
CA ILE A 114 21.10 4.09 -25.50
C ILE A 114 20.60 5.44 -25.01
N ASP A 115 19.65 6.00 -25.76
CA ASP A 115 18.87 7.15 -25.34
C ASP A 115 17.67 6.68 -24.51
N ILE A 116 17.41 7.35 -23.39
CA ILE A 116 16.28 7.07 -22.50
C ILE A 116 15.12 7.96 -22.92
N ILE A 117 14.05 7.32 -23.40
CA ILE A 117 12.90 8.00 -24.02
C ILE A 117 11.75 8.22 -23.04
N GLY A 118 11.78 7.57 -21.87
CA GLY A 118 10.70 7.62 -20.89
C GLY A 118 11.00 6.75 -19.68
N MET A 119 10.01 6.53 -18.84
CA MET A 119 10.08 5.69 -17.65
C MET A 119 8.87 4.79 -17.55
N ASN A 120 9.04 3.59 -16.99
CA ASN A 120 7.93 2.71 -16.68
C ASN A 120 7.33 3.01 -15.29
N HIS A 121 6.23 2.35 -14.93
CA HIS A 121 5.53 2.52 -13.65
C HIS A 121 6.37 2.14 -12.40
N ASP A 122 7.45 1.38 -12.57
CA ASP A 122 8.39 1.02 -11.51
C ASP A 122 9.51 2.07 -11.34
N GLY A 123 9.50 3.14 -12.14
CA GLY A 123 10.50 4.20 -12.11
C GLY A 123 11.83 3.81 -12.78
N GLU A 124 11.80 2.81 -13.65
CA GLU A 124 12.97 2.42 -14.45
C GLU A 124 12.97 3.17 -15.78
N GLY A 125 14.13 3.70 -16.18
CA GLY A 125 14.31 4.32 -17.48
C GLY A 125 14.04 3.33 -18.61
N VAL A 126 13.36 3.78 -19.65
CA VAL A 126 13.03 2.98 -20.83
C VAL A 126 13.87 3.47 -22.00
N GLY A 127 14.73 2.60 -22.53
CA GLY A 127 15.48 2.85 -23.77
C GLY A 127 15.31 1.69 -24.76
N ARG A 128 15.81 1.86 -25.98
CA ARG A 128 15.71 0.83 -27.03
C ARG A 128 17.03 0.60 -27.76
N VAL A 129 17.31 -0.65 -28.09
CA VAL A 129 18.38 -1.06 -29.01
C VAL A 129 17.72 -1.78 -30.18
N GLU A 130 17.77 -1.21 -31.38
CA GLU A 130 17.16 -1.80 -32.59
C GLU A 130 15.69 -2.23 -32.36
N GLY A 131 14.93 -1.40 -31.65
CA GLY A 131 13.52 -1.65 -31.29
C GLY A 131 13.32 -2.51 -30.03
N PHE A 132 14.34 -3.23 -29.54
CA PHE A 132 14.27 -4.04 -28.33
C PHE A 132 14.33 -3.17 -27.06
N THR A 133 13.30 -3.26 -26.22
CA THR A 133 13.17 -2.44 -25.01
C THR A 133 14.11 -2.89 -23.91
N LEU A 134 14.83 -1.94 -23.30
CA LEU A 134 15.62 -2.15 -22.08
C LEU A 134 15.09 -1.28 -20.95
N PHE A 135 14.87 -1.90 -19.80
CA PHE A 135 14.59 -1.22 -18.53
C PHE A 135 15.88 -0.99 -17.76
N VAL A 136 16.11 0.25 -17.35
CA VAL A 136 17.37 0.72 -16.77
C VAL A 136 17.07 1.48 -15.47
N PRO A 137 17.10 0.80 -14.31
CA PRO A 137 16.94 1.44 -13.02
C PRO A 137 17.96 2.57 -12.82
N GLY A 138 17.49 3.74 -12.38
CA GLY A 138 18.33 4.91 -12.09
C GLY A 138 18.62 5.82 -13.29
N ALA A 139 18.16 5.48 -14.50
CA ALA A 139 18.25 6.33 -15.68
C ALA A 139 16.97 7.15 -15.87
N LEU A 140 17.12 8.40 -16.33
CA LEU A 140 16.03 9.37 -16.49
C LEU A 140 15.75 9.69 -17.97
N PRO A 141 14.52 10.12 -18.33
CA PRO A 141 14.21 10.59 -19.67
C PRO A 141 15.12 11.74 -20.11
N GLY A 142 15.50 11.74 -21.39
CA GLY A 142 16.42 12.72 -21.97
C GLY A 142 17.90 12.39 -21.78
N GLU A 143 18.22 11.29 -21.09
CA GLU A 143 19.61 10.86 -20.91
C GLU A 143 20.14 10.01 -22.04
N LYS A 144 21.45 10.13 -22.27
CA LYS A 144 22.22 9.15 -23.03
C LYS A 144 23.12 8.37 -22.09
N VAL A 145 22.91 7.07 -22.01
CA VAL A 145 23.54 6.22 -20.99
C VAL A 145 24.25 5.02 -21.59
N ARG A 146 25.36 4.63 -20.99
CA ARG A 146 25.99 3.32 -21.24
C ARG A 146 25.45 2.32 -20.23
N VAL A 147 24.97 1.19 -20.73
CA VAL A 147 24.31 0.17 -19.92
C VAL A 147 24.91 -1.21 -20.16
N LYS A 148 24.80 -2.09 -19.16
CA LYS A 148 25.14 -3.52 -19.29
C LYS A 148 23.90 -4.38 -19.14
N VAL A 149 23.58 -5.17 -20.15
CA VAL A 149 22.41 -6.05 -20.13
C VAL A 149 22.59 -7.15 -19.08
N LEU A 150 21.69 -7.21 -18.10
CA LEU A 150 21.73 -8.19 -17.01
C LEU A 150 20.91 -9.44 -17.33
N LYS A 151 19.75 -9.24 -17.96
CA LYS A 151 18.79 -10.29 -18.29
C LYS A 151 17.99 -9.88 -19.51
N THR A 152 17.79 -10.80 -20.44
CA THR A 152 16.87 -10.64 -21.55
C THR A 152 15.65 -11.54 -21.34
N LYS A 153 14.50 -11.07 -21.81
CA LYS A 153 13.27 -11.85 -22.02
C LYS A 153 12.88 -11.75 -23.50
N LYS A 154 11.74 -12.32 -23.87
CA LYS A 154 11.28 -12.40 -25.26
C LYS A 154 11.14 -11.05 -25.97
N GLN A 155 10.66 -10.01 -25.26
CA GLN A 155 10.32 -8.71 -25.86
C GLN A 155 11.02 -7.52 -25.19
N TYR A 156 11.70 -7.74 -24.07
CA TYR A 156 12.38 -6.70 -23.31
C TYR A 156 13.52 -7.29 -22.49
N GLY A 157 14.43 -6.45 -22.01
CA GLY A 157 15.49 -6.81 -21.10
C GLY A 157 15.63 -5.83 -19.95
N TYR A 158 16.45 -6.22 -18.97
CA TYR A 158 16.88 -5.36 -17.87
C TYR A 158 18.38 -5.11 -18.03
N ALA A 159 18.79 -3.86 -17.86
CA ALA A 159 20.18 -3.46 -17.92
C ALA A 159 20.58 -2.64 -16.69
N LYS A 160 21.85 -2.75 -16.31
CA LYS A 160 22.47 -1.95 -15.27
C LYS A 160 23.02 -0.68 -15.89
N LEU A 161 22.70 0.48 -15.32
CA LEU A 161 23.35 1.74 -15.64
C LEU A 161 24.84 1.65 -15.28
N LEU A 162 25.73 1.88 -16.25
CA LEU A 162 27.18 1.91 -16.04
C LEU A 162 27.72 3.34 -15.96
N ASP A 163 27.28 4.19 -16.88
CA ASP A 163 27.76 5.56 -17.03
C ASP A 163 26.71 6.44 -17.72
N ILE A 164 26.71 7.74 -17.40
CA ILE A 164 25.81 8.73 -17.98
C ILE A 164 26.62 9.65 -18.88
N ALA A 165 26.51 9.46 -20.19
CA ALA A 165 27.23 10.26 -21.18
C ALA A 165 26.61 11.65 -21.35
N GLN A 166 25.28 11.75 -21.22
CA GLN A 166 24.54 13.00 -21.18
C GLN A 166 23.46 12.90 -20.11
N ALA A 167 23.56 13.76 -19.09
CA ALA A 167 22.61 13.80 -17.98
C ALA A 167 21.37 14.62 -18.34
N SER A 168 20.23 14.25 -17.76
CA SER A 168 18.99 15.01 -17.83
C SER A 168 19.12 16.30 -17.02
N PRO A 169 18.54 17.43 -17.45
CA PRO A 169 18.48 18.65 -16.64
C PRO A 169 17.76 18.43 -15.29
N ASP A 170 16.89 17.42 -15.21
CA ASP A 170 16.16 17.07 -14.00
C ASP A 170 16.93 16.16 -13.04
N ARG A 171 18.14 15.72 -13.42
CA ARG A 171 18.95 14.86 -12.55
C ARG A 171 19.50 15.64 -11.37
N ILE A 172 19.31 15.10 -10.18
CA ILE A 172 19.98 15.55 -8.95
C ILE A 172 20.74 14.41 -8.30
N ALA A 173 21.70 14.74 -7.44
CA ALA A 173 22.29 13.74 -6.54
C ALA A 173 21.24 13.34 -5.49
N ALA A 174 21.01 12.03 -5.32
CA ALA A 174 20.10 11.56 -4.29
C ALA A 174 20.67 11.91 -2.90
N PRO A 175 19.94 12.65 -2.05
CA PRO A 175 20.48 13.14 -0.78
C PRO A 175 20.59 12.04 0.29
N CYS A 176 19.87 10.93 0.16
CA CYS A 176 19.93 9.83 1.12
C CYS A 176 21.16 8.93 0.88
N ALA A 177 22.01 8.79 1.90
CA ALA A 177 23.25 8.00 1.83
C ALA A 177 23.06 6.51 1.51
N ILE A 178 21.87 5.95 1.80
CA ILE A 178 21.54 4.53 1.55
C ILE A 178 20.62 4.34 0.34
N TYR A 179 20.38 5.39 -0.45
CA TYR A 179 19.41 5.39 -1.55
C TYR A 179 19.56 4.20 -2.51
N ASP A 180 20.79 3.88 -2.95
CA ASP A 180 21.05 2.81 -3.91
C ASP A 180 20.80 1.41 -3.36
N GLN A 181 20.79 1.25 -2.03
CA GLN A 181 20.63 -0.02 -1.35
C GLN A 181 19.19 -0.22 -0.86
N CYS A 182 18.56 0.88 -0.40
CA CYS A 182 17.26 0.90 0.24
C CYS A 182 16.12 0.67 -0.77
N GLY A 183 15.16 -0.18 -0.40
CA GLY A 183 13.93 -0.36 -1.16
C GLY A 183 12.89 0.76 -1.00
N GLY A 184 13.08 1.70 -0.07
CA GLY A 184 12.04 2.65 0.34
C GLY A 184 11.76 3.80 -0.64
N CYS A 185 12.75 4.22 -1.42
CA CYS A 185 12.63 5.31 -2.40
C CYS A 185 13.17 4.88 -3.75
N GLN A 186 12.57 5.36 -4.85
CA GLN A 186 12.88 4.91 -6.21
C GLN A 186 13.36 6.04 -7.13
N ILE A 187 13.02 7.30 -6.82
CA ILE A 187 13.24 8.43 -7.74
C ILE A 187 13.90 9.66 -7.07
N GLN A 188 14.66 9.50 -5.98
CA GLN A 188 15.39 10.61 -5.33
C GLN A 188 16.45 11.29 -6.22
N HIS A 189 16.84 10.65 -7.32
CA HIS A 189 17.80 11.16 -8.29
C HIS A 189 17.16 12.07 -9.35
N MET A 190 15.84 12.33 -9.23
CA MET A 190 15.05 13.22 -10.07
C MET A 190 14.62 14.44 -9.23
N SER A 191 14.70 15.64 -9.82
CA SER A 191 14.22 16.88 -9.20
C SER A 191 12.75 16.74 -8.79
N TYR A 192 12.34 17.40 -7.72
CA TYR A 192 10.98 17.21 -7.20
C TYR A 192 9.91 17.66 -8.20
N GLU A 193 10.14 18.77 -8.91
CA GLU A 193 9.28 19.24 -9.99
C GLU A 193 9.11 18.19 -11.10
N ALA A 194 10.19 17.56 -11.53
CA ALA A 194 10.12 16.50 -12.53
C ALA A 194 9.42 15.24 -12.01
N GLN A 195 9.50 14.93 -10.70
CA GLN A 195 8.71 13.85 -10.11
C GLN A 195 7.21 14.12 -10.23
N LEU A 196 6.76 15.35 -9.96
CA LEU A 196 5.35 15.75 -10.10
C LEU A 196 4.90 15.69 -11.57
N GLY A 197 5.72 16.20 -12.48
CA GLY A 197 5.45 16.13 -13.92
C GLY A 197 5.33 14.68 -14.41
N TRP A 198 6.25 13.81 -14.00
CA TRP A 198 6.23 12.39 -14.33
C TRP A 198 5.01 11.67 -13.75
N LYS A 199 4.63 11.95 -12.50
CA LYS A 199 3.44 11.35 -11.87
C LYS A 199 2.15 11.73 -12.61
N ARG A 200 2.02 13.00 -13.01
CA ARG A 200 0.91 13.43 -13.86
C ARG A 200 0.90 12.67 -15.19
N GLN A 201 2.04 12.64 -15.89
CA GLN A 201 2.13 11.96 -17.19
C GLN A 201 1.81 10.47 -17.06
N HIS A 202 2.22 9.83 -15.97
CA HIS A 202 1.87 8.44 -15.70
C HIS A 202 0.34 8.23 -15.62
N VAL A 203 -0.38 9.15 -14.98
CA VAL A 203 -1.85 9.12 -14.90
C VAL A 203 -2.47 9.32 -16.29
N VAL A 204 -1.99 10.29 -17.07
CA VAL A 204 -2.44 10.52 -18.45
C VAL A 204 -2.28 9.25 -19.28
N ASP A 205 -1.08 8.66 -19.28
CA ASP A 205 -0.75 7.48 -20.08
C ASP A 205 -1.65 6.27 -19.76
N VAL A 206 -2.02 6.07 -18.48
CA VAL A 206 -2.90 4.95 -18.12
C VAL A 206 -4.35 5.21 -18.47
N LEU A 207 -4.84 6.44 -18.36
CA LEU A 207 -6.21 6.80 -18.74
C LEU A 207 -6.42 6.56 -20.23
N GLU A 208 -5.48 7.00 -21.08
CA GLU A 208 -5.55 6.81 -22.52
C GLU A 208 -5.35 5.33 -22.91
N ARG A 209 -4.32 4.67 -22.35
CA ARG A 209 -3.92 3.32 -22.78
C ARG A 209 -4.85 2.23 -22.23
N ILE A 210 -5.21 2.31 -20.95
CA ILE A 210 -6.01 1.30 -20.24
C ILE A 210 -7.47 1.70 -20.24
N GLY A 211 -7.78 2.93 -19.81
CA GLY A 211 -9.15 3.42 -19.72
C GLY A 211 -9.78 3.74 -21.07
N LYS A 212 -8.96 3.93 -22.13
CA LYS A 212 -9.43 4.41 -23.44
C LYS A 212 -10.19 5.74 -23.34
N LEU A 213 -9.83 6.56 -22.35
CA LEU A 213 -10.39 7.87 -22.10
C LEU A 213 -9.53 8.92 -22.79
N SER A 214 -10.15 9.83 -23.53
CA SER A 214 -9.43 10.95 -24.15
C SER A 214 -9.10 11.97 -23.08
N VAL A 215 -7.83 12.32 -22.89
CA VAL A 215 -7.42 13.38 -21.97
C VAL A 215 -7.44 14.72 -22.71
N ALA A 216 -7.96 15.77 -22.07
CA ALA A 216 -7.97 17.12 -22.64
C ALA A 216 -6.53 17.65 -22.77
N THR A 217 -6.25 18.34 -23.88
CA THR A 217 -4.98 19.04 -24.02
C THR A 217 -4.95 20.28 -23.13
N ASP A 218 -3.77 20.72 -22.67
CA ASP A 218 -3.65 21.80 -21.68
C ASP A 218 -4.35 23.12 -22.13
N GLY A 219 -4.50 23.35 -23.45
CA GLY A 219 -5.24 24.50 -23.99
C GLY A 219 -6.78 24.37 -23.95
N GLU A 220 -7.33 23.17 -23.85
CA GLU A 220 -8.78 22.89 -23.74
C GLU A 220 -9.27 22.93 -22.28
N ALA A 221 -8.38 22.64 -21.32
CA ALA A 221 -8.64 22.69 -19.89
C ALA A 221 -8.84 24.13 -19.37
N ASP A 222 -8.09 25.10 -19.90
CA ASP A 222 -8.24 26.52 -19.55
C ASP A 222 -9.56 27.12 -20.05
N THR A 223 -10.05 26.67 -21.21
CA THR A 223 -11.38 27.08 -21.71
C THR A 223 -12.53 26.51 -20.89
N ALA A 224 -12.36 25.31 -20.28
CA ALA A 224 -13.36 24.69 -19.40
C ALA A 224 -13.56 25.48 -18.09
N LYS A 225 -12.44 25.88 -17.46
CA LYS A 225 -12.46 26.68 -16.22
C LYS A 225 -13.09 28.06 -16.41
N ALA A 226 -12.94 28.65 -17.60
CA ALA A 226 -13.56 29.92 -17.94
C ALA A 226 -15.09 29.79 -18.13
N SER A 227 -15.58 28.68 -18.70
CA SER A 227 -17.01 28.46 -18.92
C SER A 227 -17.78 28.14 -17.63
N ASP A 228 -17.17 27.48 -16.64
CA ASP A 228 -17.82 27.19 -15.35
C ASP A 228 -18.06 28.44 -14.48
N SER A 229 -17.27 29.49 -14.69
CA SER A 229 -17.47 30.78 -14.02
C SER A 229 -18.66 31.60 -14.58
N ALA A 230 -19.30 31.12 -15.65
CA ALA A 230 -20.37 31.79 -16.36
C ALA A 230 -21.67 30.95 -16.46
N MET A 231 -22.00 30.14 -15.46
CA MET A 231 -23.36 29.58 -15.35
C MET A 231 -24.30 30.57 -14.65
N ASN A 232 -24.96 31.42 -15.45
CA ASN A 232 -26.19 32.11 -15.06
C ASN A 232 -27.27 31.90 -16.14
N ALA A 233 -28.43 31.43 -15.66
CA ALA A 233 -29.79 31.57 -16.20
C ALA A 233 -29.94 31.80 -17.71
N ASP A 234 -30.05 30.73 -18.49
CA ASP A 234 -31.19 30.53 -19.38
C ASP A 234 -31.15 29.11 -19.98
N GLY A 235 -32.25 28.38 -19.80
CA GLY A 235 -32.40 27.01 -20.24
C GLY A 235 -32.52 26.92 -21.75
N ASN A 236 -31.50 26.37 -22.42
CA ASN A 236 -31.69 25.73 -23.71
C ASN A 236 -30.74 24.53 -23.88
N ALA A 237 -31.33 23.34 -23.88
CA ALA A 237 -30.68 22.04 -23.77
C ALA A 237 -30.23 21.44 -25.12
N ASP A 238 -29.58 22.23 -25.99
CA ASP A 238 -29.24 21.75 -27.35
C ASP A 238 -27.83 22.14 -27.82
N SER A 239 -26.81 22.07 -26.96
CA SER A 239 -25.41 22.23 -27.42
C SER A 239 -24.34 21.31 -26.80
N MET A 240 -24.70 20.32 -25.98
CA MET A 240 -23.73 19.47 -25.27
C MET A 240 -23.24 18.24 -26.05
N SER A 241 -22.74 18.42 -27.28
CA SER A 241 -22.12 17.32 -28.05
C SER A 241 -20.69 17.59 -28.54
N ARG A 242 -19.88 18.29 -27.73
CA ARG A 242 -18.42 18.22 -27.86
C ARG A 242 -17.88 17.47 -26.67
N VAL A 243 -17.42 16.24 -26.92
CA VAL A 243 -16.75 15.42 -25.91
C VAL A 243 -15.49 16.18 -25.49
N GLN A 244 -15.59 16.90 -24.38
CA GLN A 244 -14.46 17.50 -23.71
C GLN A 244 -13.69 16.35 -23.07
N GLY A 245 -12.39 16.24 -23.37
CA GLY A 245 -11.56 15.20 -22.78
C GLY A 245 -11.49 15.32 -21.25
N VAL A 246 -11.09 14.24 -20.58
CA VAL A 246 -10.84 14.21 -19.14
C VAL A 246 -9.76 15.22 -18.78
N VAL A 247 -10.03 16.12 -17.86
CA VAL A 247 -9.01 17.08 -17.38
C VAL A 247 -8.12 16.39 -16.36
N VAL A 248 -6.82 16.25 -16.66
CA VAL A 248 -5.83 15.74 -15.70
C VAL A 248 -5.00 16.90 -15.17
N HIS A 249 -5.18 17.26 -13.90
CA HIS A 249 -4.50 18.40 -13.29
C HIS A 249 -3.01 18.14 -13.02
N PRO A 250 -2.20 19.20 -12.84
CA PRO A 250 -0.88 19.10 -12.22
C PRO A 250 -0.93 18.31 -10.91
N THR A 251 0.06 17.44 -10.68
CA THR A 251 0.11 16.67 -9.42
C THR A 251 0.31 17.62 -8.25
N LEU A 252 -0.58 17.54 -7.24
CA LEU A 252 -0.45 18.33 -6.02
C LEU A 252 0.72 17.76 -5.19
N GLY A 253 1.81 18.53 -5.14
CA GLY A 253 3.04 18.19 -4.41
C GLY A 253 3.07 18.75 -2.99
N MET A 254 4.19 18.47 -2.30
CA MET A 254 4.54 19.02 -0.99
C MET A 254 5.53 20.18 -1.14
N SER A 255 5.39 21.22 -0.33
CA SER A 255 6.41 22.27 -0.23
C SER A 255 7.74 21.72 0.27
N GLU A 256 7.68 20.89 1.33
CA GLU A 256 8.82 20.20 1.92
C GLU A 256 8.62 18.68 1.79
N PRO A 257 9.12 18.02 0.72
CA PRO A 257 8.86 16.61 0.42
C PRO A 257 9.62 15.62 1.33
N TRP A 258 10.00 16.03 2.54
CA TRP A 258 10.80 15.27 3.49
C TRP A 258 10.09 15.10 4.83
N ARG A 259 10.54 14.14 5.64
CA ARG A 259 10.07 13.92 7.02
C ARG A 259 8.55 13.77 7.16
N TYR A 260 7.86 13.35 6.10
CA TYR A 260 6.40 13.34 6.05
C TYR A 260 5.77 12.07 6.62
N ARG A 261 6.53 10.96 6.74
CA ARG A 261 5.96 9.69 7.22
C ARG A 261 5.79 9.68 8.73
N ASN A 262 4.53 9.59 9.15
CA ASN A 262 4.12 9.47 10.55
C ASN A 262 4.28 8.06 11.13
N LYS A 263 4.63 7.07 10.29
CA LYS A 263 4.74 5.67 10.70
C LYS A 263 6.04 5.05 10.19
N ALA A 264 6.81 4.48 11.12
CA ALA A 264 7.96 3.63 10.82
C ALA A 264 7.63 2.17 11.11
N GLN A 265 8.04 1.28 10.21
CA GLN A 265 7.93 -0.18 10.40
C GLN A 265 9.30 -0.78 10.08
N VAL A 266 10.03 -1.14 11.13
CA VAL A 266 11.44 -1.51 11.03
C VAL A 266 11.59 -2.99 11.36
N PRO A 267 11.89 -3.87 10.38
CA PRO A 267 12.31 -5.24 10.66
C PRO A 267 13.59 -5.25 11.50
N ILE A 268 13.63 -6.15 12.47
CA ILE A 268 14.78 -6.33 13.35
C ILE A 268 15.46 -7.65 13.02
N GLY A 269 16.77 -7.59 12.82
CA GLY A 269 17.63 -8.75 12.60
C GLY A 269 18.84 -8.77 13.53
N VAL A 270 19.79 -9.64 13.22
CA VAL A 270 21.08 -9.72 13.94
C VAL A 270 22.22 -9.52 12.95
N THR A 271 23.20 -8.71 13.31
CA THR A 271 24.52 -8.66 12.65
C THR A 271 25.58 -8.52 13.74
N GLU A 272 26.68 -9.28 13.62
CA GLU A 272 27.81 -9.25 14.57
C GLU A 272 27.39 -9.39 16.06
N GLY A 273 26.34 -10.15 16.33
CA GLY A 273 25.84 -10.42 17.69
C GLY A 273 24.94 -9.33 18.29
N GLY A 274 24.65 -8.24 17.57
CA GLY A 274 23.75 -7.17 18.01
C GLY A 274 22.46 -7.06 17.19
N LEU A 275 21.40 -6.51 17.79
CA LEU A 275 20.18 -6.13 17.07
C LEU A 275 20.49 -5.05 16.02
N VAL A 276 20.10 -5.30 14.76
CA VAL A 276 20.14 -4.32 13.66
C VAL A 276 18.73 -4.06 13.16
N GLY A 277 18.47 -2.88 12.61
CA GLY A 277 17.15 -2.56 12.11
C GLY A 277 17.16 -1.41 11.12
N GLY A 278 16.50 -1.62 10.00
CA GLY A 278 16.36 -0.66 8.92
C GLY A 278 15.36 -1.17 7.90
N PHE A 279 15.63 -1.04 6.60
CA PHE A 279 14.72 -1.48 5.55
C PHE A 279 15.30 -2.68 4.81
N TYR A 280 14.42 -3.44 4.18
CA TYR A 280 14.83 -4.45 3.24
C TYR A 280 15.50 -3.83 2.01
N ALA A 281 16.63 -4.40 1.60
CA ALA A 281 17.29 -4.05 0.34
C ALA A 281 16.38 -4.43 -0.84
N ARG A 282 16.46 -3.65 -1.93
CA ARG A 282 15.61 -3.84 -3.13
C ARG A 282 15.57 -5.31 -3.56
N GLY A 283 14.35 -5.87 -3.59
CA GLY A 283 14.09 -7.24 -4.04
C GLY A 283 14.61 -8.36 -3.13
N SER A 284 14.83 -8.11 -1.84
CA SER A 284 15.33 -9.11 -0.87
C SER A 284 14.72 -8.92 0.52
N HIS A 285 14.94 -9.87 1.45
CA HIS A 285 14.70 -9.69 2.90
C HIS A 285 15.99 -9.34 3.67
N ARG A 286 17.04 -8.89 2.96
CA ARG A 286 18.28 -8.47 3.62
C ARG A 286 18.08 -7.08 4.23
N ILE A 287 18.25 -6.97 5.54
CA ILE A 287 18.14 -5.69 6.26
C ILE A 287 19.37 -4.82 5.97
N VAL A 288 19.12 -3.60 5.49
CA VAL A 288 20.09 -2.51 5.42
C VAL A 288 19.96 -1.72 6.71
N ASP A 289 20.94 -1.84 7.59
CA ASP A 289 20.94 -1.08 8.85
C ASP A 289 21.02 0.42 8.54
N MET A 290 20.27 1.20 9.30
CA MET A 290 20.25 2.65 9.15
C MET A 290 20.12 3.36 10.49
N ASN A 291 20.65 4.57 10.50
CA ASN A 291 20.49 5.51 11.60
C ASN A 291 19.39 6.54 11.33
N THR A 292 19.05 6.80 10.07
CA THR A 292 18.12 7.87 9.69
C THR A 292 17.41 7.54 8.39
N CYS A 293 16.12 7.87 8.31
CA CYS A 293 15.34 7.82 7.08
C CYS A 293 14.77 9.21 6.73
N LEU A 294 15.27 9.85 5.67
CA LEU A 294 14.92 11.25 5.33
C LEU A 294 13.43 11.50 5.07
N ILE A 295 12.65 10.46 4.76
CA ILE A 295 11.21 10.58 4.54
C ILE A 295 10.36 10.24 5.78
N GLN A 296 10.97 9.72 6.84
CA GLN A 296 10.31 9.48 8.12
C GLN A 296 10.49 10.67 9.06
N ASP A 297 9.47 10.91 9.88
CA ASP A 297 9.58 11.82 11.01
C ASP A 297 10.82 11.43 11.84
N GLU A 298 11.65 12.41 12.17
CA GLU A 298 12.93 12.21 12.85
C GLU A 298 12.78 11.58 14.24
N ARG A 299 11.64 11.78 14.91
CA ARG A 299 11.34 11.16 16.21
C ARG A 299 11.23 9.64 16.07
N ASN A 300 10.78 9.14 14.92
CA ASN A 300 10.73 7.69 14.68
C ASN A 300 12.14 7.09 14.63
N ASP A 301 13.10 7.78 14.02
CA ASP A 301 14.50 7.35 13.92
C ASP A 301 15.10 7.21 15.34
N GLU A 302 14.87 8.21 16.19
CA GLU A 302 15.31 8.22 17.59
C GLU A 302 14.71 7.06 18.39
N VAL A 303 13.38 6.86 18.33
CA VAL A 303 12.69 5.79 19.05
C VAL A 303 13.25 4.43 18.65
N VAL A 304 13.38 4.17 17.35
CA VAL A 304 13.90 2.90 16.85
C VAL A 304 15.34 2.67 17.32
N ALA A 305 16.20 3.69 17.26
CA ALA A 305 17.58 3.59 17.72
C ALA A 305 17.66 3.21 19.21
N ARG A 306 16.89 3.88 20.07
CA ARG A 306 16.89 3.62 21.52
C ARG A 306 16.29 2.26 21.87
N VAL A 307 15.22 1.86 21.20
CA VAL A 307 14.64 0.52 21.40
C VAL A 307 15.65 -0.58 21.05
N LYS A 308 16.40 -0.43 19.94
CA LYS A 308 17.48 -1.36 19.56
C LYS A 308 18.60 -1.39 20.61
N GLU A 309 19.05 -0.22 21.08
CA GLU A 309 20.12 -0.09 22.07
C GLU A 309 19.75 -0.76 23.40
N ILE A 310 18.59 -0.43 23.97
CA ILE A 310 18.11 -1.01 25.23
C ILE A 310 17.83 -2.50 25.08
N GLY A 311 17.21 -2.90 23.97
CA GLY A 311 16.95 -4.32 23.68
C GLY A 311 18.23 -5.14 23.61
N ARG A 312 19.32 -4.58 23.05
CA ARG A 312 20.64 -5.21 23.02
C ARG A 312 21.22 -5.36 24.43
N MET A 313 21.15 -4.32 25.27
CA MET A 313 21.65 -4.38 26.65
C MET A 313 20.91 -5.42 27.50
N LEU A 314 19.61 -5.61 27.25
CA LEU A 314 18.77 -6.59 27.94
C LEU A 314 18.82 -8.00 27.33
N GLY A 315 19.64 -8.23 26.30
CA GLY A 315 19.78 -9.55 25.67
C GLY A 315 18.55 -10.01 24.88
N ILE A 316 17.73 -9.08 24.39
CA ILE A 316 16.58 -9.42 23.55
C ILE A 316 17.06 -9.99 22.22
N SER A 317 16.55 -11.17 21.85
CA SER A 317 16.89 -11.82 20.58
C SER A 317 16.02 -11.31 19.43
N ALA A 318 16.62 -11.05 18.27
CA ALA A 318 15.87 -10.82 17.05
C ALA A 318 15.28 -12.12 16.50
N TYR A 319 14.15 -12.02 15.82
CA TYR A 319 13.56 -13.13 15.10
C TYR A 319 14.37 -13.45 13.84
N ASN A 320 14.55 -14.74 13.59
CA ASN A 320 15.20 -15.27 12.40
C ASN A 320 14.17 -16.04 11.56
N GLU A 321 13.86 -15.52 10.37
CA GLU A 321 12.80 -16.07 9.49
C GLU A 321 13.10 -17.51 9.02
N GLU A 322 14.37 -17.85 8.82
CA GLU A 322 14.79 -19.17 8.33
C GLU A 322 14.56 -20.26 9.40
N THR A 323 14.97 -19.99 10.63
CA THR A 323 14.87 -20.93 11.76
C THR A 323 13.52 -20.84 12.46
N GLY A 324 12.82 -19.71 12.32
CA GLY A 324 11.59 -19.37 13.05
C GLY A 324 11.80 -19.17 14.56
N ARG A 325 13.03 -18.87 14.99
CA ARG A 325 13.43 -18.67 16.40
C ARG A 325 13.72 -17.21 16.68
N GLY A 326 13.88 -16.87 17.96
CA GLY A 326 14.08 -15.50 18.44
C GLY A 326 12.75 -14.79 18.72
N LEU A 327 12.83 -13.57 19.26
CA LEU A 327 11.66 -12.86 19.81
C LEU A 327 11.24 -11.65 18.99
N LEU A 328 12.06 -10.61 18.92
CA LEU A 328 11.68 -9.33 18.34
C LEU A 328 11.70 -9.40 16.81
N ARG A 329 10.53 -9.26 16.18
CA ARG A 329 10.36 -9.29 14.72
C ARG A 329 10.49 -7.90 14.12
N HIS A 330 9.71 -6.97 14.64
CA HIS A 330 9.64 -5.60 14.14
C HIS A 330 9.49 -4.61 15.30
N VAL A 331 9.96 -3.39 15.06
CA VAL A 331 9.61 -2.21 15.83
C VAL A 331 8.75 -1.33 14.94
N VAL A 332 7.53 -1.03 15.38
CA VAL A 332 6.65 -0.09 14.69
C VAL A 332 6.51 1.15 15.57
N VAL A 333 6.66 2.32 14.97
CA VAL A 333 6.43 3.60 15.63
C VAL A 333 5.36 4.35 14.85
N LYS A 334 4.35 4.88 15.54
CA LYS A 334 3.40 5.83 14.99
C LYS A 334 3.56 7.14 15.75
N THR A 335 3.55 8.24 15.02
CA THR A 335 3.76 9.58 15.55
C THR A 335 2.62 10.46 15.09
N ALA A 336 1.83 10.98 16.02
CA ALA A 336 0.79 11.95 15.74
C ALA A 336 1.44 13.30 15.43
N PHE A 337 1.20 13.85 14.24
CA PHE A 337 1.89 15.05 13.76
C PHE A 337 1.42 16.30 14.50
N ARG A 338 0.11 16.43 14.75
CA ARG A 338 -0.47 17.63 15.36
C ARG A 338 -0.33 17.64 16.88
N THR A 339 -0.47 16.49 17.52
CA THR A 339 -0.40 16.39 19.00
C THR A 339 1.00 16.06 19.51
N GLY A 340 1.84 15.45 18.68
CA GLY A 340 3.16 14.96 19.06
C GLY A 340 3.16 13.65 19.86
N GLU A 341 2.00 13.02 20.05
CA GLU A 341 1.91 11.73 20.73
C GLU A 341 2.59 10.62 19.94
N MET A 342 3.33 9.73 20.61
CA MET A 342 3.95 8.58 19.97
C MET A 342 3.44 7.25 20.54
N MET A 343 3.25 6.29 19.63
CA MET A 343 2.97 4.89 19.94
C MET A 343 4.14 4.03 19.48
N LEU A 344 4.70 3.26 20.40
CA LEU A 344 5.67 2.20 20.11
C LEU A 344 4.97 0.85 20.14
N VAL A 345 5.12 0.05 19.10
CA VAL A 345 4.64 -1.33 19.05
C VAL A 345 5.81 -2.29 18.85
N LEU A 346 6.02 -3.15 19.85
CA LEU A 346 6.97 -4.26 19.79
C LEU A 346 6.26 -5.48 19.19
N VAL A 347 6.64 -5.87 17.97
CA VAL A 347 6.08 -7.06 17.32
C VAL A 347 6.93 -8.27 17.68
N THR A 348 6.37 -9.22 18.41
CA THR A 348 7.13 -10.34 19.01
C THR A 348 6.62 -11.71 18.59
N ASN A 349 7.55 -12.65 18.44
CA ASN A 349 7.31 -14.08 18.21
C ASN A 349 7.05 -14.80 19.56
N GLY A 350 6.06 -14.33 20.31
CA GLY A 350 5.72 -14.85 21.64
C GLY A 350 5.13 -13.77 22.53
N ARG A 351 4.41 -14.21 23.58
CA ARG A 351 3.77 -13.31 24.56
C ARG A 351 4.73 -12.80 25.62
N ASP A 352 5.67 -13.64 26.05
CA ASP A 352 6.59 -13.29 27.12
C ASP A 352 7.79 -12.51 26.59
N ILE A 353 8.02 -11.32 27.14
CA ILE A 353 9.17 -10.48 26.83
C ILE A 353 10.13 -10.53 28.04
N PRO A 354 11.35 -11.08 27.87
CA PRO A 354 12.36 -11.03 28.92
C PRO A 354 12.64 -9.59 29.35
N HIS A 355 12.76 -9.35 30.65
CA HIS A 355 13.05 -8.02 31.20
C HIS A 355 12.07 -6.91 30.75
N ALA A 356 10.81 -7.25 30.48
CA ALA A 356 9.80 -6.32 29.97
C ALA A 356 9.73 -5.00 30.77
N ASP A 357 9.61 -5.08 32.10
CA ASP A 357 9.49 -3.90 32.96
C ASP A 357 10.72 -2.99 32.87
N ALA A 358 11.92 -3.57 32.80
CA ALA A 358 13.16 -2.82 32.65
C ALA A 358 13.24 -2.16 31.26
N TRP A 359 12.82 -2.88 30.22
CA TRP A 359 12.82 -2.36 28.85
C TRP A 359 11.84 -1.19 28.70
N ILE A 360 10.61 -1.38 29.14
CA ILE A 360 9.54 -0.37 29.11
C ILE A 360 9.93 0.83 29.98
N GLY A 361 10.46 0.59 31.18
CA GLY A 361 10.93 1.65 32.08
C GLY A 361 12.02 2.52 31.45
N SER A 362 13.03 1.89 30.86
CA SER A 362 14.14 2.59 30.21
C SER A 362 13.70 3.35 28.95
N ILE A 363 12.81 2.77 28.12
CA ILE A 363 12.21 3.46 26.97
C ILE A 363 11.51 4.74 27.41
N ARG A 364 10.72 4.69 28.48
CA ARG A 364 9.98 5.85 28.99
C ARG A 364 10.88 6.94 29.56
N GLU A 365 11.98 6.55 30.20
CA GLU A 365 12.96 7.49 30.74
C GLU A 365 13.68 8.26 29.62
N HIS A 366 14.01 7.58 28.52
CA HIS A 366 14.77 8.16 27.42
C HIS A 366 13.89 8.79 26.34
N ILE A 367 12.60 8.45 26.28
CA ILE A 367 11.67 8.93 25.26
C ILE A 367 10.36 9.42 25.92
N PRO A 368 10.36 10.64 26.50
CA PRO A 368 9.26 11.13 27.33
C PRO A 368 7.95 11.37 26.55
N HIS A 369 8.01 11.49 25.21
CA HIS A 369 6.85 11.74 24.35
C HIS A 369 6.08 10.47 23.94
N VAL A 370 6.53 9.28 24.37
CA VAL A 370 5.77 8.05 24.16
C VAL A 370 4.54 8.08 25.05
N ALA A 371 3.36 8.02 24.44
CA ALA A 371 2.07 7.96 25.13
C ALA A 371 1.49 6.54 25.18
N SER A 372 2.02 5.63 24.35
CA SER A 372 1.57 4.25 24.23
C SER A 372 2.74 3.32 23.92
N ILE A 373 2.87 2.25 24.69
CA ILE A 373 3.76 1.12 24.38
C ILE A 373 2.90 -0.13 24.32
N CYS A 374 2.83 -0.74 23.14
CA CYS A 374 2.07 -1.95 22.88
C CYS A 374 3.01 -3.11 22.51
N GLN A 375 2.55 -4.32 22.79
CA GLN A 375 3.06 -5.55 22.21
C GLN A 375 2.04 -6.03 21.17
N ASN A 376 2.50 -6.40 19.99
CA ASN A 376 1.70 -7.19 19.07
C ASN A 376 2.36 -8.57 18.89
N VAL A 377 1.57 -9.64 19.04
CA VAL A 377 2.10 -11.01 19.05
C VAL A 377 1.87 -11.66 17.70
N ASN A 378 2.96 -11.99 17.01
CA ASN A 378 2.91 -12.69 15.73
C ASN A 378 3.89 -13.87 15.71
N THR A 379 3.35 -15.07 15.96
CA THR A 379 4.10 -16.33 15.94
C THR A 379 4.04 -17.06 14.59
N LYS A 380 3.30 -16.51 13.62
CA LYS A 380 3.11 -17.12 12.30
C LYS A 380 4.34 -16.85 11.42
N ARG A 381 4.75 -17.85 10.62
CA ARG A 381 5.75 -17.69 9.55
C ARG A 381 5.08 -17.07 8.33
N THR A 382 5.01 -15.75 8.32
CA THR A 382 4.30 -14.97 7.31
C THR A 382 4.97 -13.62 7.12
N ASN A 383 4.77 -13.02 5.94
CA ASN A 383 5.20 -11.67 5.62
C ASN A 383 4.28 -10.60 6.22
N VAL A 384 3.11 -11.01 6.75
CA VAL A 384 2.24 -10.14 7.54
C VAL A 384 2.96 -9.73 8.82
N ILE A 385 3.09 -8.43 9.08
CA ILE A 385 3.82 -7.89 10.22
C ILE A 385 3.07 -8.14 11.52
N PHE A 386 1.81 -7.70 11.61
CA PHE A 386 1.01 -7.81 12.81
C PHE A 386 0.29 -9.15 12.91
N GLY A 387 0.31 -9.75 14.09
CA GLY A 387 -0.60 -10.84 14.43
C GLY A 387 -1.91 -10.31 15.01
N ASP A 388 -2.74 -11.25 15.46
CA ASP A 388 -4.14 -10.98 15.80
C ASP A 388 -4.30 -10.41 17.23
N GLU A 389 -3.26 -10.50 18.05
CA GLU A 389 -3.29 -10.07 19.45
C GLU A 389 -2.42 -8.83 19.67
N THR A 390 -3.01 -7.80 20.29
CA THR A 390 -2.29 -6.61 20.76
C THR A 390 -2.55 -6.40 22.25
N ARG A 391 -1.49 -6.12 23.01
CA ARG A 391 -1.54 -5.87 24.46
C ARG A 391 -0.91 -4.51 24.75
N VAL A 392 -1.56 -3.70 25.57
CA VAL A 392 -0.94 -2.49 26.12
C VAL A 392 0.05 -2.90 27.20
N LEU A 393 1.32 -2.56 27.00
CA LEU A 393 2.38 -2.75 27.99
C LEU A 393 2.46 -1.54 28.93
N TRP A 394 2.20 -0.34 28.39
CA TRP A 394 2.15 0.90 29.16
C TRP A 394 1.38 1.99 28.42
N GLY A 395 0.73 2.89 29.15
CA GLY A 395 0.01 4.03 28.59
C GLY A 395 -1.38 3.66 28.07
N ARG A 396 -1.74 4.20 26.90
CA ARG A 396 -3.04 3.95 26.25
C ARG A 396 -2.93 2.89 25.14
N ASP A 397 -4.04 2.34 24.70
CA ASP A 397 -4.17 1.49 23.50
C ASP A 397 -4.23 2.27 22.18
N VAL A 398 -4.47 3.58 22.26
CA VAL A 398 -4.52 4.52 21.14
C VAL A 398 -3.65 5.75 21.38
N ILE A 399 -3.24 6.40 20.29
CA ILE A 399 -2.79 7.81 20.28
C ILE A 399 -3.79 8.65 19.51
N TYR A 400 -3.81 9.96 19.78
CA TYR A 400 -4.72 10.89 19.12
C TYR A 400 -3.96 11.80 18.17
N ASP A 401 -4.48 11.94 16.95
CA ASP A 401 -3.99 12.92 15.98
C ASP A 401 -5.16 13.63 15.29
N TYR A 402 -4.85 14.62 14.46
CA TYR A 402 -5.83 15.36 13.68
C TYR A 402 -5.49 15.31 12.20
N ILE A 403 -6.52 15.20 11.37
CA ILE A 403 -6.45 15.56 9.95
C ILE A 403 -7.42 16.73 9.80
N GLY A 404 -6.94 17.89 9.32
CA GLY A 404 -7.72 19.13 9.37
C GLY A 404 -8.21 19.42 10.79
N ASN A 405 -9.54 19.38 10.97
CA ASN A 405 -10.22 19.62 12.25
C ASN A 405 -10.80 18.35 12.90
N VAL A 406 -10.70 17.20 12.26
CA VAL A 406 -11.26 15.93 12.76
C VAL A 406 -10.20 15.19 13.55
N GLN A 407 -10.53 14.81 14.79
CA GLN A 407 -9.66 14.04 15.67
C GLN A 407 -9.81 12.53 15.42
N PHE A 408 -8.71 11.80 15.43
CA PHE A 408 -8.72 10.35 15.25
C PHE A 408 -7.99 9.65 16.39
N ALA A 409 -8.62 8.60 16.94
CA ALA A 409 -7.96 7.61 17.78
C ALA A 409 -7.28 6.57 16.88
N ILE A 410 -5.97 6.42 17.04
CA ILE A 410 -5.13 5.57 16.21
C ILE A 410 -4.62 4.40 17.06
N SER A 411 -5.18 3.21 16.85
CA SER A 411 -4.76 1.97 17.50
C SER A 411 -3.50 1.37 16.86
N ALA A 412 -2.86 0.37 17.47
CA ALA A 412 -1.63 -0.23 16.94
C ALA A 412 -1.81 -0.85 15.54
N ARG A 413 -2.94 -1.54 15.32
CA ARG A 413 -3.26 -2.27 14.08
C ARG A 413 -4.02 -1.44 13.04
N SER A 414 -4.59 -0.29 13.41
CA SER A 414 -5.38 0.52 12.49
C SER A 414 -4.56 0.99 11.28
N PHE A 415 -5.20 0.99 10.12
CA PHE A 415 -4.72 1.73 8.97
C PHE A 415 -4.99 3.21 9.18
N TYR A 416 -3.95 4.01 9.00
CA TYR A 416 -3.99 5.46 9.05
C TYR A 416 -3.00 5.95 8.00
N GLN A 417 -3.38 7.00 7.27
CA GLN A 417 -2.55 7.52 6.19
C GLN A 417 -1.20 7.98 6.73
N VAL A 418 -0.14 7.61 6.02
CA VAL A 418 1.22 7.81 6.55
C VAL A 418 1.76 9.22 6.31
N ASN A 419 1.15 9.97 5.40
CA ASN A 419 1.52 11.35 5.09
C ASN A 419 0.36 12.29 5.45
N PRO A 420 0.26 12.76 6.70
CA PRO A 420 -0.89 13.52 7.16
C PRO A 420 -1.07 14.84 6.40
N VAL A 421 0.03 15.47 5.95
CA VAL A 421 0.00 16.71 5.16
C VAL A 421 -0.73 16.49 3.83
N GLN A 422 -0.34 15.47 3.08
CA GLN A 422 -1.00 15.18 1.78
C GLN A 422 -2.34 14.48 1.93
N THR A 423 -2.60 13.86 3.08
CA THR A 423 -3.92 13.30 3.39
C THR A 423 -4.97 14.40 3.49
N GLU A 424 -4.64 15.51 4.15
CA GLU A 424 -5.54 16.66 4.21
C GLU A 424 -5.81 17.22 2.80
N VAL A 425 -4.77 17.35 1.96
CA VAL A 425 -4.93 17.79 0.56
C VAL A 425 -5.85 16.85 -0.24
N LEU A 426 -5.64 15.54 -0.15
CA LEU A 426 -6.46 14.56 -0.84
C LEU A 426 -7.91 14.61 -0.37
N TYR A 427 -8.14 14.63 0.94
CA TYR A 427 -9.50 14.61 1.50
C TYR A 427 -10.25 15.92 1.25
N SER A 428 -9.57 17.06 1.31
CA SER A 428 -10.15 18.33 0.87
C SER A 428 -10.59 18.26 -0.59
N LYS A 429 -9.79 17.63 -1.47
CA LYS A 429 -10.18 17.42 -2.87
C LYS A 429 -11.35 16.45 -3.01
N THR A 430 -11.41 15.39 -2.20
CA THR A 430 -12.55 14.47 -2.15
C THR A 430 -13.85 15.20 -1.77
N VAL A 431 -13.80 16.07 -0.74
CA VAL A 431 -14.94 16.88 -0.32
C VAL A 431 -15.33 17.90 -1.39
N GLU A 432 -14.35 18.55 -2.02
CA GLU A 432 -14.56 19.48 -3.14
C GLU A 432 -15.32 18.78 -4.29
N TYR A 433 -14.85 17.61 -4.72
CA TYR A 433 -15.48 16.85 -5.80
C TYR A 433 -16.83 16.23 -5.41
N ALA A 434 -17.04 15.93 -4.13
CA ALA A 434 -18.34 15.49 -3.64
C ALA A 434 -19.42 16.58 -3.79
N GLY A 435 -19.03 17.87 -3.80
CA GLY A 435 -19.93 18.99 -4.08
C GLY A 435 -21.05 19.16 -3.04
N LEU A 436 -20.74 18.87 -1.78
CA LEU A 436 -21.74 18.80 -0.70
C LEU A 436 -22.23 20.19 -0.27
N THR A 437 -23.54 20.34 -0.11
CA THR A 437 -24.24 21.57 0.32
C THR A 437 -24.92 21.44 1.68
N GLY A 438 -24.82 20.28 2.33
CA GLY A 438 -25.46 19.97 3.60
C GLY A 438 -26.80 19.26 3.47
N LYS A 439 -27.15 18.78 2.28
CA LYS A 439 -28.44 18.11 1.99
C LYS A 439 -28.27 16.70 1.46
N GLU A 440 -27.05 16.35 1.07
CA GLU A 440 -26.75 15.14 0.34
C GLU A 440 -26.62 13.95 1.29
N THR A 441 -27.12 12.80 0.85
CA THR A 441 -26.78 11.50 1.41
C THR A 441 -25.57 10.92 0.67
N VAL A 442 -24.52 10.59 1.42
CA VAL A 442 -23.27 10.08 0.89
C VAL A 442 -23.04 8.63 1.33
N ILE A 443 -22.62 7.77 0.41
CA ILE A 443 -22.07 6.45 0.74
C ILE A 443 -20.55 6.49 0.56
N ASP A 444 -19.82 6.07 1.59
CA ASP A 444 -18.36 5.91 1.60
C ASP A 444 -18.02 4.41 1.61
N ALA A 445 -17.61 3.88 0.46
CA ALA A 445 -17.20 2.49 0.33
C ALA A 445 -15.72 2.32 0.67
N TYR A 446 -15.39 1.24 1.40
CA TYR A 446 -14.04 0.97 1.91
C TYR A 446 -13.58 2.01 2.94
N CYS A 447 -14.49 2.44 3.82
CA CYS A 447 -14.30 3.61 4.67
C CYS A 447 -13.21 3.46 5.75
N GLY A 448 -12.66 2.25 5.97
CA GLY A 448 -11.63 1.99 6.96
C GLY A 448 -12.07 2.43 8.37
N ILE A 449 -11.27 3.29 9.01
CA ILE A 449 -11.59 3.86 10.34
C ILE A 449 -12.44 5.14 10.25
N GLY A 450 -13.09 5.37 9.10
CA GLY A 450 -13.97 6.50 8.84
C GLY A 450 -13.25 7.81 8.51
N THR A 451 -11.99 7.79 8.06
CA THR A 451 -11.24 9.03 7.81
C THR A 451 -11.90 9.92 6.77
N ILE A 452 -12.30 9.36 5.63
CA ILE A 452 -13.05 10.08 4.59
C ILE A 452 -14.48 10.36 5.04
N SER A 453 -15.18 9.34 5.57
CA SER A 453 -16.55 9.47 6.09
C SER A 453 -16.74 10.66 7.04
N LEU A 454 -15.84 10.84 8.02
CA LEU A 454 -15.94 11.93 8.99
C LEU A 454 -15.58 13.30 8.39
N PHE A 455 -14.75 13.33 7.34
CA PHE A 455 -14.53 14.55 6.57
C PHE A 455 -15.79 14.97 5.82
N LEU A 456 -16.45 14.03 5.14
CA LEU A 456 -17.69 14.25 4.40
C LEU A 456 -18.84 14.64 5.35
N ALA A 457 -18.91 14.04 6.54
CA ALA A 457 -19.97 14.30 7.52
C ALA A 457 -20.00 15.75 8.04
N GLN A 458 -18.92 16.51 7.91
CA GLN A 458 -18.91 17.95 8.21
C GLN A 458 -19.77 18.78 7.23
N HIS A 459 -20.06 18.23 6.04
CA HIS A 459 -20.67 18.94 4.92
C HIS A 459 -21.89 18.23 4.32
N ALA A 460 -22.18 16.98 4.70
CA ALA A 460 -23.33 16.20 4.23
C ALA A 460 -24.49 16.18 5.24
N ASP A 461 -25.70 15.89 4.77
CA ASP A 461 -26.84 15.62 5.67
C ASP A 461 -26.65 14.28 6.39
N GLN A 462 -26.25 13.23 5.64
CA GLN A 462 -26.04 11.89 6.18
C GLN A 462 -24.94 11.15 5.41
N VAL A 463 -24.07 10.46 6.15
CA VAL A 463 -23.02 9.58 5.59
C VAL A 463 -23.24 8.14 6.01
N TYR A 464 -23.03 7.20 5.09
CA TYR A 464 -23.04 5.75 5.31
C TYR A 464 -21.69 5.16 4.91
N GLY A 465 -20.91 4.69 5.89
CA GLY A 465 -19.62 4.04 5.66
C GLY A 465 -19.72 2.52 5.75
N VAL A 466 -19.06 1.81 4.83
CA VAL A 466 -18.92 0.34 4.88
C VAL A 466 -17.46 -0.09 4.83
N GLU A 467 -17.10 -1.07 5.64
CA GLU A 467 -15.76 -1.68 5.67
C GLU A 467 -15.87 -3.15 6.11
N ILE A 468 -15.04 -4.03 5.53
CA ILE A 468 -15.08 -5.47 5.79
C ILE A 468 -14.43 -5.83 7.14
N VAL A 469 -13.48 -5.02 7.59
CA VAL A 469 -12.77 -5.23 8.86
C VAL A 469 -13.58 -4.66 10.02
N LYS A 470 -14.12 -5.55 10.85
CA LYS A 470 -14.91 -5.19 12.05
C LYS A 470 -14.18 -4.22 12.97
N GLU A 471 -12.90 -4.45 13.26
CA GLU A 471 -12.13 -3.58 14.14
C GLU A 471 -11.98 -2.15 13.58
N ALA A 472 -11.93 -2.00 12.25
CA ALA A 472 -11.87 -0.68 11.63
C ALA A 472 -13.21 0.06 11.77
N ILE A 473 -14.35 -0.63 11.66
CA ILE A 473 -15.67 -0.06 11.92
C ILE A 473 -15.87 0.29 13.40
N ASP A 474 -15.36 -0.52 14.33
CA ASP A 474 -15.39 -0.19 15.76
C ASP A 474 -14.57 1.08 16.05
N ASP A 475 -13.39 1.21 15.43
CA ASP A 475 -12.57 2.43 15.47
C ASP A 475 -13.33 3.61 14.81
N ALA A 476 -14.00 3.41 13.67
CA ALA A 476 -14.76 4.44 12.97
C ALA A 476 -15.92 4.99 13.80
N ARG A 477 -16.68 4.11 14.47
CA ARG A 477 -17.75 4.50 15.40
C ARG A 477 -17.20 5.27 16.60
N SER A 478 -16.05 4.85 17.12
CA SER A 478 -15.37 5.54 18.21
C SER A 478 -14.88 6.93 17.78
N ASN A 479 -14.37 7.07 16.56
CA ASN A 479 -13.95 8.35 15.98
C ASN A 479 -15.16 9.26 15.71
N ALA A 480 -16.30 8.74 15.24
CA ALA A 480 -17.52 9.53 15.11
C ALA A 480 -17.98 10.10 16.45
N LEU A 481 -17.99 9.26 17.49
CA LEU A 481 -18.35 9.68 18.85
C LEU A 481 -17.35 10.71 19.39
N LEU A 482 -16.06 10.52 19.16
CA LEU A 482 -14.98 11.44 19.56
C LEU A 482 -15.18 12.85 18.98
N ASN A 483 -15.73 12.94 17.77
CA ASN A 483 -15.99 14.21 17.09
C ASN A 483 -17.45 14.66 17.21
N GLU A 484 -18.25 14.02 18.07
CA GLU A 484 -19.68 14.32 18.27
C GLU A 484 -20.54 14.26 16.99
N MET A 485 -20.09 13.50 15.97
CA MET A 485 -20.76 13.38 14.68
C MET A 485 -21.86 12.31 14.76
N ARG A 486 -23.12 12.74 14.62
CA ARG A 486 -24.31 11.87 14.70
C ARG A 486 -24.91 11.52 13.34
N ASN A 487 -24.51 12.23 12.30
CA ASN A 487 -24.96 12.07 10.92
C ASN A 487 -24.10 11.07 10.13
N VAL A 488 -23.46 10.11 10.80
CA VAL A 488 -22.68 9.04 10.16
C VAL A 488 -23.11 7.68 10.70
N LYS A 489 -23.29 6.72 9.81
CA LYS A 489 -23.62 5.32 10.13
C LYS A 489 -22.59 4.41 9.50
N PHE A 490 -22.20 3.38 10.24
CA PHE A 490 -21.13 2.47 9.85
C PHE A 490 -21.59 1.02 9.92
N GLU A 491 -21.34 0.25 8.87
CA GLU A 491 -21.72 -1.16 8.77
C GLU A 491 -20.51 -2.03 8.43
N VAL A 492 -20.47 -3.23 9.04
CA VAL A 492 -19.41 -4.21 8.79
C VAL A 492 -19.85 -5.11 7.64
N GLY A 493 -19.05 -5.20 6.59
CA GLY A 493 -19.27 -6.13 5.49
C GLY A 493 -18.54 -5.74 4.22
N ALA A 494 -18.62 -6.61 3.22
CA ALA A 494 -18.10 -6.31 1.90
C ALA A 494 -18.97 -5.23 1.23
N SER A 495 -18.35 -4.23 0.60
CA SER A 495 -19.07 -3.13 -0.05
C SER A 495 -20.02 -3.64 -1.14
N GLU A 496 -19.61 -4.66 -1.87
CA GLU A 496 -20.38 -5.37 -2.90
C GLU A 496 -21.57 -6.21 -2.39
N ASP A 497 -21.76 -6.31 -1.07
CA ASP A 497 -22.91 -6.97 -0.46
C ASP A 497 -23.76 -6.00 0.36
N VAL A 498 -23.13 -5.11 1.15
CA VAL A 498 -23.82 -4.17 2.04
C VAL A 498 -24.51 -3.04 1.27
N ILE A 499 -23.85 -2.44 0.27
CA ILE A 499 -24.42 -1.31 -0.48
C ILE A 499 -25.64 -1.76 -1.31
N PRO A 500 -25.63 -2.91 -2.00
CA PRO A 500 -26.84 -3.47 -2.59
C PRO A 500 -27.97 -3.69 -1.58
N ALA A 501 -27.67 -4.22 -0.40
CA ALA A 501 -28.68 -4.44 0.65
C ALA A 501 -29.29 -3.11 1.15
N TRP A 502 -28.48 -2.05 1.27
CA TRP A 502 -28.98 -0.71 1.59
C TRP A 502 -29.91 -0.16 0.51
N LYS A 503 -29.56 -0.35 -0.77
CA LYS A 503 -30.44 0.00 -1.89
C LYS A 503 -31.79 -0.73 -1.81
N GLU A 504 -31.79 -2.03 -1.51
CA GLU A 504 -33.02 -2.82 -1.31
C GLU A 504 -33.85 -2.34 -0.11
N GLN A 505 -33.20 -1.78 0.91
CA GLN A 505 -33.85 -1.15 2.07
C GLN A 505 -34.37 0.27 1.77
N GLY A 506 -34.20 0.77 0.55
CA GLY A 506 -34.64 2.09 0.13
C GLY A 506 -33.68 3.23 0.47
N ILE A 507 -32.44 2.92 0.88
CA ILE A 507 -31.40 3.93 1.04
C ILE A 507 -30.93 4.33 -0.36
N THR A 508 -30.97 5.63 -0.62
CA THR A 508 -30.47 6.25 -1.85
C THR A 508 -29.30 7.16 -1.50
N ALA A 509 -28.45 7.44 -2.49
CA ALA A 509 -27.27 8.29 -2.31
C ALA A 509 -27.19 9.28 -3.47
N ASP A 510 -26.95 10.55 -3.14
CA ASP A 510 -26.67 11.60 -4.12
C ASP A 510 -25.22 11.52 -4.58
N VAL A 511 -24.33 11.07 -3.69
CA VAL A 511 -22.90 10.92 -3.92
C VAL A 511 -22.42 9.56 -3.42
N ILE A 512 -21.61 8.86 -4.22
CA ILE A 512 -20.85 7.69 -3.76
C ILE A 512 -19.36 8.01 -3.83
N VAL A 513 -18.66 7.84 -2.71
CA VAL A 513 -17.21 7.94 -2.61
C VAL A 513 -16.64 6.52 -2.48
N VAL A 514 -15.58 6.22 -3.24
CA VAL A 514 -14.87 4.94 -3.17
C VAL A 514 -13.37 5.17 -2.97
N ASP A 515 -12.76 4.47 -2.02
CA ASP A 515 -11.30 4.38 -1.83
C ASP A 515 -10.86 2.90 -1.80
N PRO A 516 -10.97 2.16 -2.92
CA PRO A 516 -10.75 0.73 -2.94
C PRO A 516 -9.28 0.34 -2.73
N PRO A 517 -9.01 -0.93 -2.36
CA PRO A 517 -7.66 -1.47 -2.36
C PRO A 517 -7.01 -1.42 -3.75
N ARG A 518 -5.69 -1.68 -3.83
CA ARG A 518 -4.89 -1.65 -5.07
C ARG A 518 -5.43 -2.46 -6.27
N LYS A 519 -6.37 -3.39 -6.05
CA LYS A 519 -7.05 -4.17 -7.10
C LYS A 519 -8.19 -3.41 -7.80
N GLY A 520 -8.55 -2.23 -7.29
CA GLY A 520 -9.74 -1.46 -7.68
C GLY A 520 -11.01 -1.97 -7.01
N CYS A 521 -12.15 -1.43 -7.44
CA CYS A 521 -13.47 -1.83 -6.96
C CYS A 521 -13.77 -3.28 -7.36
N ASP A 522 -14.60 -3.94 -6.56
CA ASP A 522 -15.23 -5.19 -7.00
C ASP A 522 -16.19 -4.89 -8.16
N PRO A 523 -16.24 -5.71 -9.22
CA PRO A 523 -17.17 -5.50 -10.33
C PRO A 523 -18.64 -5.38 -9.89
N ARG A 524 -19.07 -6.15 -8.88
CA ARG A 524 -20.45 -6.06 -8.35
C ARG A 524 -20.74 -4.71 -7.71
N LEU A 525 -19.73 -4.09 -7.09
CA LEU A 525 -19.87 -2.72 -6.56
C LEU A 525 -20.04 -1.71 -7.69
N LEU A 526 -19.27 -1.84 -8.78
CA LEU A 526 -19.42 -0.97 -9.95
C LEU A 526 -20.82 -1.10 -10.56
N ASP A 527 -21.32 -2.32 -10.74
CA ASP A 527 -22.70 -2.57 -11.20
C ASP A 527 -23.73 -1.90 -10.28
N THR A 528 -23.52 -1.99 -8.97
CA THR A 528 -24.40 -1.36 -7.97
C THR A 528 -24.40 0.17 -8.09
N ILE A 529 -23.25 0.80 -8.31
CA ILE A 529 -23.14 2.25 -8.55
C ILE A 529 -23.93 2.64 -9.81
N LEU A 530 -23.81 1.86 -10.88
CA LEU A 530 -24.55 2.09 -12.13
C LEU A 530 -26.06 1.93 -11.96
N GLU A 531 -26.50 1.03 -11.09
CA GLU A 531 -27.91 0.84 -10.78
C GLU A 531 -28.48 1.89 -9.82
N MET A 532 -27.70 2.33 -8.83
CA MET A 532 -28.10 3.36 -7.86
C MET A 532 -28.15 4.75 -8.50
N LYS A 533 -27.33 5.00 -9.53
CA LYS A 533 -27.29 6.26 -10.29
C LYS A 533 -27.14 7.53 -9.42
N PRO A 534 -26.21 7.58 -8.44
CA PRO A 534 -25.90 8.85 -7.77
C PRO A 534 -25.57 9.94 -8.80
N GLU A 535 -25.77 11.20 -8.42
CA GLU A 535 -25.43 12.33 -9.29
C GLU A 535 -23.91 12.39 -9.53
N ARG A 536 -23.13 12.07 -8.50
CA ARG A 536 -21.67 12.14 -8.51
C ARG A 536 -21.06 10.87 -7.94
N VAL A 537 -19.93 10.45 -8.53
CA VAL A 537 -19.05 9.44 -7.97
C VAL A 537 -17.67 10.07 -7.79
N VAL A 538 -17.13 9.99 -6.58
CA VAL A 538 -15.76 10.43 -6.29
C VAL A 538 -14.90 9.19 -6.08
N TYR A 539 -13.94 8.97 -6.97
CA TYR A 539 -13.06 7.81 -6.92
C TYR A 539 -11.66 8.24 -6.45
N VAL A 540 -11.30 7.81 -5.24
CA VAL A 540 -9.96 7.91 -4.68
C VAL A 540 -9.19 6.63 -4.99
N SER A 541 -7.96 6.73 -5.50
CA SER A 541 -7.18 5.55 -5.87
C SER A 541 -5.69 5.71 -5.65
N CYS A 542 -5.07 4.68 -5.10
CA CYS A 542 -3.61 4.55 -5.03
C CYS A 542 -2.98 3.81 -6.23
N ASN A 543 -3.79 3.40 -7.22
CA ASN A 543 -3.33 2.69 -8.41
C ASN A 543 -3.99 3.22 -9.68
N PRO A 544 -3.29 4.06 -10.45
CA PRO A 544 -3.81 4.65 -11.69
C PRO A 544 -4.29 3.62 -12.73
N SER A 545 -3.68 2.43 -12.76
CA SER A 545 -4.05 1.41 -13.77
C SER A 545 -5.41 0.78 -13.49
N THR A 546 -5.72 0.47 -12.23
CA THR A 546 -7.04 -0.08 -11.86
C THR A 546 -8.09 1.01 -11.82
N LEU A 547 -7.72 2.25 -11.45
CA LEU A 547 -8.56 3.43 -11.62
C LEU A 547 -9.03 3.54 -13.08
N ALA A 548 -8.11 3.59 -14.04
CA ALA A 548 -8.44 3.75 -15.45
C ALA A 548 -9.40 2.66 -15.97
N ARG A 549 -9.23 1.41 -15.52
CA ARG A 549 -10.16 0.31 -15.82
C ARG A 549 -11.56 0.59 -15.28
N ASP A 550 -11.65 0.98 -14.01
CA ASP A 550 -12.94 1.17 -13.34
C ASP A 550 -13.68 2.40 -13.86
N LEU A 551 -12.95 3.49 -14.15
CA LEU A 551 -13.51 4.67 -14.82
C LEU A 551 -14.13 4.30 -16.17
N ARG A 552 -13.46 3.45 -16.96
CA ARG A 552 -14.02 2.99 -18.23
C ARG A 552 -15.34 2.25 -18.06
N ILE A 553 -15.43 1.36 -17.06
CA ILE A 553 -16.66 0.62 -16.76
C ILE A 553 -17.80 1.58 -16.39
N LEU A 554 -17.50 2.60 -15.57
CA LEU A 554 -18.50 3.59 -15.17
C LEU A 554 -18.93 4.48 -16.36
N GLU A 555 -18.02 4.87 -17.24
CA GLU A 555 -18.38 5.62 -18.46
C GLU A 555 -19.25 4.81 -19.43
N ASP A 556 -18.92 3.54 -19.62
CA ASP A 556 -19.76 2.62 -20.40
C ASP A 556 -21.17 2.46 -19.81
N GLY A 557 -21.28 2.62 -18.49
CA GLY A 557 -22.53 2.56 -17.73
C GLY A 557 -23.30 3.88 -17.61
N GLY A 558 -22.87 4.95 -18.27
CA GLY A 558 -23.60 6.23 -18.30
C GLY A 558 -23.07 7.30 -17.34
N TYR A 559 -21.79 7.24 -16.97
CA TYR A 559 -21.09 8.37 -16.33
C TYR A 559 -20.16 9.07 -17.33
N ILE A 560 -19.66 10.23 -16.92
CA ILE A 560 -18.60 10.96 -17.61
C ILE A 560 -17.51 11.25 -16.58
N THR A 561 -16.27 10.85 -16.86
CA THR A 561 -15.12 11.28 -16.06
C THR A 561 -14.80 12.72 -16.43
N VAL A 562 -14.98 13.65 -15.49
CA VAL A 562 -14.76 15.08 -15.76
C VAL A 562 -13.30 15.43 -15.50
N GLU A 563 -12.81 15.09 -14.31
CA GLU A 563 -11.50 15.53 -13.84
C GLU A 563 -10.79 14.45 -13.02
N VAL A 564 -9.46 14.40 -13.13
CA VAL A 564 -8.58 13.60 -12.28
C VAL A 564 -7.53 14.53 -11.68
N GLN A 565 -7.46 14.55 -10.36
CA GLN A 565 -6.43 15.25 -9.59
C GLN A 565 -5.43 14.24 -9.02
N PRO A 566 -4.21 14.14 -9.59
CA PRO A 566 -3.13 13.41 -8.95
C PRO A 566 -2.63 14.15 -7.71
N VAL A 567 -2.31 13.41 -6.65
CA VAL A 567 -1.74 13.90 -5.39
C VAL A 567 -0.50 13.09 -5.08
N ASP A 568 0.60 13.78 -4.80
CA ASP A 568 1.85 13.15 -4.39
C ASP A 568 1.82 12.77 -2.91
N MET A 569 1.07 11.72 -2.56
CA MET A 569 1.02 11.19 -1.20
C MET A 569 2.38 10.63 -0.72
N PHE A 570 3.27 10.26 -1.66
CA PHE A 570 4.54 9.60 -1.36
C PHE A 570 5.71 10.18 -2.18
N PRO A 571 6.21 11.38 -1.83
CA PRO A 571 7.39 11.95 -2.46
C PRO A 571 8.58 11.00 -2.45
N HIS A 572 9.42 11.10 -3.49
CA HIS A 572 10.59 10.24 -3.74
C HIS A 572 10.29 8.77 -4.09
N THR A 573 9.01 8.41 -4.16
CA THR A 573 8.54 7.11 -4.63
C THR A 573 7.78 7.25 -5.94
N VAL A 574 7.61 6.13 -6.64
CA VAL A 574 6.84 6.06 -7.89
C VAL A 574 5.32 6.14 -7.68
N HIS A 575 4.85 6.05 -6.43
CA HIS A 575 3.43 6.02 -6.13
C HIS A 575 2.80 7.40 -6.32
N VAL A 576 1.58 7.41 -6.86
CA VAL A 576 0.71 8.57 -6.99
C VAL A 576 -0.69 8.16 -6.58
N GLU A 577 -1.35 9.01 -5.80
CA GLU A 577 -2.77 8.85 -5.50
C GLU A 577 -3.57 9.77 -6.41
N CYS A 578 -4.80 9.40 -6.74
CA CYS A 578 -5.67 10.16 -7.62
C CYS A 578 -7.04 10.33 -6.97
N CYS A 579 -7.61 11.53 -7.04
CA CYS A 579 -9.01 11.79 -6.77
C CYS A 579 -9.70 12.12 -8.11
N SER A 580 -10.74 11.39 -8.46
CA SER A 580 -11.43 11.52 -9.76
C SER A 580 -12.89 11.87 -9.55
N LEU A 581 -13.40 12.83 -10.33
CA LEU A 581 -14.81 13.21 -10.36
C LEU A 581 -15.49 12.56 -11.57
N LEU A 582 -16.55 11.81 -11.31
CA LEU A 582 -17.48 11.37 -12.34
C LEU A 582 -18.85 11.97 -12.08
N VAL A 583 -19.51 12.39 -13.15
CA VAL A 583 -20.89 12.87 -13.12
C VAL A 583 -21.77 11.97 -13.96
N ARG A 584 -23.01 11.76 -13.53
CA ARG A 584 -23.97 10.97 -14.30
C ARG A 584 -24.27 11.70 -15.63
N LYS A 585 -24.30 10.95 -16.73
CA LYS A 585 -24.80 11.42 -18.03
C LYS A 585 -26.32 11.40 -17.98
N ASP A 586 -26.95 12.55 -18.20
CA ASP A 586 -28.41 12.70 -18.16
C ASP A 586 -29.16 11.72 -19.07
#